data_AF-A0A7V9M567-F1
#
_entry.id   AF-A0A7V9M567-F1
#
_cell.length_a   1.000
_cell.length_b   1.000
_cell.length_c   1.000
_cell.angle_alpha   90.00
_cell.angle_beta   90.00
_cell.angle_gamma   90.00
#
_symmetry.space_group_name_H-M   'P 1'
#
loop_
_entity.id
_entity.type
_entity.pdbx_description
1 polymer ?
#
loop_
_entity_poly.entity_id
_entity_poly.type
_entity_poly.pdbx_seq_one_letter_code
_entity_poly.pdbx_strand_id
1 'polypeptide(L)'
;MPSAAQTPVQTECRRCCSFCDRLVHPSGCIEAGCKYLYLYDDERSGTRYMGCLNKVFKVEIDVGLFEQAELTRHGFGGVRMTGRPLPQCRATVERAYIGDGEAFECVNPGFFDVEADELGARPAAAAESEFDLRDSL
;
A
#
# COMPACT_ATOMS: atom_id res chain seq x y z
N MET A 1 -13.32 21.06 14.39
CA MET A 1 -12.65 20.05 15.22
C MET A 1 -11.38 19.62 14.49
N PRO A 2 -10.19 19.63 15.11
CA PRO A 2 -8.98 19.17 14.44
C PRO A 2 -9.08 17.65 14.28
N SER A 3 -8.99 17.17 13.04
CA SER A 3 -8.86 15.75 12.71
C SER A 3 -7.73 15.16 13.55
N ALA A 4 -7.99 14.04 14.24
CA ALA A 4 -6.94 13.27 14.90
C ALA A 4 -5.84 13.01 13.86
N ALA A 5 -4.68 13.63 14.06
CA ALA A 5 -3.55 13.48 13.17
C ALA A 5 -3.08 12.03 13.29
N GLN A 6 -3.40 11.21 12.29
CA GLN A 6 -2.93 9.84 12.22
C GLN A 6 -1.40 9.86 12.19
N THR A 7 -0.75 9.09 13.06
CA THR A 7 0.70 8.93 13.00
C THR A 7 1.08 8.41 11.61
N PRO A 8 1.96 9.10 10.87
CA PRO A 8 2.33 8.68 9.53
C PRO A 8 3.03 7.32 9.61
N VAL A 9 2.56 6.38 8.78
CA VAL A 9 3.24 5.09 8.61
C VAL A 9 4.60 5.33 7.96
N GLN A 10 5.65 4.74 8.53
CA GLN A 10 6.97 4.75 7.92
C GLN A 10 6.96 3.89 6.65
N THR A 11 7.12 4.51 5.48
CA THR A 11 7.15 3.83 4.17
C THR A 11 8.57 3.48 3.71
N GLU A 12 9.60 4.12 4.27
CA GLU A 12 11.00 3.86 3.96
C GLU A 12 11.87 3.85 5.23
N CYS A 13 12.88 2.98 5.26
CA CYS A 13 13.86 2.90 6.34
C CYS A 13 15.23 3.35 5.83
N ARG A 14 15.83 4.32 6.53
CA ARG A 14 17.14 4.92 6.20
C ARG A 14 18.17 4.80 7.33
N ARG A 15 18.01 3.85 8.25
CA ARG A 15 18.94 3.69 9.37
C ARG A 15 20.26 2.99 8.99
N CYS A 16 20.27 2.23 7.90
CA CYS A 16 21.48 1.67 7.29
C CYS A 16 22.02 2.60 6.18
N CYS A 17 23.18 2.26 5.61
CA CYS A 17 23.76 2.93 4.43
C CYS A 17 22.98 2.71 3.13
N SER A 18 21.98 1.84 3.15
CA SER A 18 21.10 1.48 2.04
C SER A 18 19.64 1.46 2.52
N PHE A 19 18.71 1.70 1.61
CA PHE A 19 17.33 2.05 1.97
C PHE A 19 16.36 0.91 1.64
N CYS A 20 15.57 0.51 2.63
CA CYS A 20 14.50 -0.47 2.45
C CYS A 20 13.17 0.27 2.29
N ASP A 21 12.33 -0.19 1.37
CA ASP A 21 11.04 0.42 1.07
C ASP A 21 9.90 -0.53 1.41
N ARG A 22 8.78 0.01 1.89
CA ARG A 22 7.51 -0.71 1.94
C ARG A 22 6.87 -0.67 0.57
N LEU A 23 6.46 -1.84 0.12
CA LEU A 23 5.74 -2.03 -1.12
C LEU A 23 4.30 -2.46 -0.84
N VAL A 24 3.40 -2.13 -1.74
CA VAL A 24 2.05 -2.69 -1.82
C VAL A 24 1.93 -3.42 -3.16
N HIS A 25 1.26 -4.57 -3.15
CA HIS A 25 1.10 -5.42 -4.33
C HIS A 25 -0.25 -5.13 -5.01
N PRO A 26 -0.26 -4.57 -6.24
CA PRO A 26 -1.50 -4.31 -6.97
C PRO A 26 -2.31 -5.57 -7.27
N SER A 27 -1.65 -6.71 -7.52
CA SER A 27 -2.31 -8.01 -7.67
C SER A 27 -3.16 -8.38 -6.47
N GLY A 28 -2.66 -8.16 -5.25
CA GLY A 28 -3.44 -8.35 -4.02
C GLY A 28 -4.66 -7.43 -3.91
N CYS A 29 -4.61 -6.23 -4.50
CA CYS A 29 -5.78 -5.33 -4.53
C CYS A 29 -6.89 -5.88 -5.45
N ILE A 30 -6.52 -6.51 -6.56
CA ILE A 30 -7.46 -7.14 -7.51
C ILE A 30 -8.02 -8.43 -6.90
N GLU A 31 -7.16 -9.30 -6.36
CA GLU A 31 -7.55 -10.55 -5.69
C GLU A 31 -8.55 -10.30 -4.55
N ALA A 32 -8.34 -9.24 -3.76
CA ALA A 32 -9.23 -8.84 -2.68
C ALA A 32 -10.51 -8.13 -3.14
N GLY A 33 -10.68 -7.86 -4.45
CA GLY A 33 -11.81 -7.08 -4.97
C GLY A 33 -11.91 -5.69 -4.33
N CYS A 34 -10.77 -5.02 -4.12
CA CYS A 34 -10.71 -3.80 -3.33
C CYS A 34 -11.58 -2.68 -3.93
N LYS A 35 -12.63 -2.27 -3.23
CA LYS A 35 -13.55 -1.18 -3.64
C LYS A 35 -12.89 0.20 -3.83
N TYR A 36 -11.64 0.35 -3.39
CA TYR A 36 -10.87 1.59 -3.51
C TYR A 36 -9.88 1.56 -4.69
N LEU A 37 -9.78 0.43 -5.40
CA LEU A 37 -9.06 0.34 -6.66
C LEU A 37 -9.97 0.92 -7.75
N TYR A 38 -9.57 2.05 -8.32
CA TYR A 38 -10.29 2.67 -9.43
C TYR A 38 -9.63 2.28 -10.75
N LEU A 39 -10.42 2.27 -11.81
CA LEU A 39 -9.96 2.13 -13.18
C LEU A 39 -10.53 3.28 -14.02
N TYR A 40 -9.77 3.77 -14.98
CA TYR A 40 -10.25 4.73 -15.96
C TYR A 40 -9.53 4.52 -17.29
N ASP A 41 -10.20 4.90 -18.38
CA ASP A 41 -9.62 4.90 -19.71
C ASP A 41 -9.16 6.33 -20.05
N ASP A 42 -7.90 6.50 -20.41
CA ASP A 42 -7.40 7.80 -20.89
C ASP A 42 -7.84 7.99 -22.34
N GLU A 43 -8.77 8.91 -22.60
CA GLU A 43 -9.34 9.16 -23.93
C GLU A 43 -8.29 9.56 -24.98
N ARG A 44 -7.16 10.13 -24.54
CA ARG A 44 -6.10 10.57 -25.46
C ARG A 44 -5.20 9.43 -25.92
N SER A 45 -4.81 8.52 -25.03
CA SER A 45 -3.96 7.38 -25.37
C SER A 45 -4.75 6.10 -25.71
N GLY A 46 -6.00 6.01 -25.26
CA GLY A 46 -6.79 4.79 -25.25
C GLY A 46 -6.34 3.77 -24.19
N THR A 47 -5.35 4.11 -23.36
CA THR A 47 -4.81 3.22 -22.34
C THR A 47 -5.70 3.21 -21.11
N ARG A 48 -5.97 2.01 -20.60
CA ARG A 48 -6.65 1.82 -19.32
C ARG A 48 -5.65 1.85 -18.18
N TYR A 49 -5.91 2.68 -17.19
CA TYR A 49 -5.10 2.80 -15.99
C TYR A 49 -5.89 2.34 -14.77
N MET A 50 -5.16 1.87 -13.75
CA MET A 50 -5.69 1.62 -12.42
C MET A 50 -4.90 2.36 -11.35
N GLY A 51 -5.58 2.72 -10.25
CA GLY A 51 -4.98 3.43 -9.13
C GLY A 51 -5.73 3.22 -7.82
N CYS A 52 -5.17 3.74 -6.73
CA CYS A 52 -5.78 3.65 -5.40
C CYS A 52 -6.41 5.00 -4.98
N LEU A 53 -7.69 5.00 -4.63
CA LEU A 53 -8.37 6.20 -4.13
C LEU A 53 -7.76 6.70 -2.81
N ASN A 54 -7.35 5.79 -1.92
CA ASN A 54 -6.73 6.14 -0.63
C ASN A 54 -5.23 6.48 -0.74
N LYS A 55 -4.67 6.49 -1.96
CA LYS A 55 -3.25 6.81 -2.24
C LYS A 55 -2.25 5.98 -1.40
N VAL A 56 -2.61 4.72 -1.12
CA VAL A 56 -1.69 3.72 -0.55
C VAL A 56 -0.45 3.60 -1.43
N PHE A 57 -0.66 3.59 -2.75
CA PHE A 57 0.34 3.91 -3.77
C PHE A 57 -0.16 5.09 -4.61
N LYS A 58 0.77 5.96 -5.04
CA LYS A 58 0.45 7.17 -5.81
C LYS A 58 0.49 6.99 -7.32
N VAL A 59 1.28 6.04 -7.80
CA VAL A 59 1.45 5.82 -9.24
C VAL A 59 0.17 5.24 -9.84
N GLU A 60 -0.09 5.59 -11.09
CA GLU A 60 -1.14 4.98 -11.89
C GLU A 60 -0.50 3.91 -12.78
N ILE A 61 -1.14 2.76 -12.83
CA ILE A 61 -0.58 1.55 -13.45
C ILE A 61 -1.35 1.29 -14.74
N ASP A 62 -0.64 1.17 -15.85
CA ASP A 62 -1.21 0.68 -17.11
C ASP A 62 -1.69 -0.77 -16.92
N VAL A 63 -2.98 -0.98 -17.12
CA VAL A 63 -3.62 -2.28 -16.90
C VAL A 63 -3.14 -3.32 -17.91
N GLY A 64 -2.88 -2.93 -19.16
CA GLY A 64 -2.36 -3.85 -20.17
C GLY A 64 -0.94 -4.32 -19.84
N LEU A 65 -0.07 -3.42 -19.37
CA LEU A 65 1.26 -3.80 -18.89
C LEU A 65 1.21 -4.65 -17.62
N PHE A 66 0.27 -4.34 -16.73
CA PHE A 66 0.01 -5.16 -15.54
C PHE A 66 -0.34 -6.59 -15.91
N GLU A 67 -1.36 -6.77 -16.77
CA GLU A 67 -1.81 -8.09 -17.21
C GLU A 67 -0.69 -8.87 -17.91
N GLN A 68 0.10 -8.21 -18.77
CA GLN A 68 1.26 -8.84 -19.42
C GLN A 68 2.31 -9.33 -18.42
N ALA A 69 2.58 -8.55 -17.38
CA ALA A 69 3.55 -8.93 -16.35
C ALA A 69 3.03 -10.08 -15.46
N GLU A 70 1.74 -10.10 -15.13
CA GLU A 70 1.09 -11.18 -14.37
C GLU A 70 1.14 -12.53 -15.10
N LEU A 71 1.23 -12.54 -16.44
CA LEU A 71 1.43 -13.78 -17.21
C LEU A 71 2.85 -14.36 -17.08
N THR A 72 3.80 -13.58 -16.58
CA THR A 72 5.17 -14.06 -16.36
C THR A 72 5.29 -14.83 -15.05
N ARG A 73 6.36 -15.61 -14.88
CA ARG A 73 6.63 -16.32 -13.62
C ARG A 73 6.81 -15.41 -12.40
N HIS A 74 7.10 -14.12 -12.61
CA HIS A 74 7.42 -13.18 -11.53
C HIS A 74 6.23 -12.28 -11.15
N GLY A 75 5.21 -12.16 -12.00
CA GLY A 75 4.13 -11.20 -11.83
C GLY A 75 4.56 -9.74 -12.04
N PHE A 76 3.65 -8.80 -11.78
CA PHE A 76 3.88 -7.35 -11.93
C PHE A 76 4.81 -6.75 -10.86
N GLY A 77 4.99 -7.42 -9.73
CA GLY A 77 5.81 -6.96 -8.62
C GLY A 77 5.12 -5.93 -7.71
N GLY A 78 5.84 -5.52 -6.66
CA GLY A 78 5.36 -4.56 -5.68
C GLY A 78 5.61 -3.12 -6.10
N VAL A 79 4.75 -2.21 -5.67
CA VAL A 79 4.83 -0.78 -5.95
C VAL A 79 5.10 -0.02 -4.66
N ARG A 80 5.97 1.00 -4.71
CA ARG A 80 6.34 1.78 -3.52
C ARG A 80 5.11 2.36 -2.83
N MET A 81 5.00 2.08 -1.54
CA MET A 81 3.94 2.58 -0.69
C MET A 81 4.18 4.05 -0.34
N THR A 82 3.10 4.83 -0.39
CA THR A 82 3.10 6.27 -0.09
C THR A 82 2.09 6.67 0.96
N GLY A 83 1.14 5.79 1.26
CA GLY A 83 0.08 6.00 2.24
C GLY A 83 -0.07 4.80 3.18
N ARG A 84 -0.97 4.92 4.15
CA ARG A 84 -1.28 3.85 5.10
C ARG A 84 -2.05 2.74 4.38
N PRO A 85 -1.57 1.48 4.37
CA PRO A 85 -2.32 0.38 3.75
C PRO A 85 -3.61 0.13 4.52
N LEU A 86 -4.61 -0.45 3.88
CA LEU A 86 -5.81 -0.95 4.56
C LEU A 86 -5.61 -2.42 4.92
N PRO A 87 -6.43 -3.01 5.82
CA PRO A 87 -6.30 -4.41 6.21
C PRO A 87 -6.30 -5.41 5.04
N GLN A 88 -7.02 -5.10 3.95
CA GLN A 88 -7.03 -5.94 2.74
C GLN A 88 -5.83 -5.72 1.79
N CYS A 89 -5.00 -4.70 2.01
CA CYS A 89 -3.87 -4.41 1.14
C CYS A 89 -2.72 -5.36 1.46
N ARG A 90 -2.26 -6.13 0.46
CA ARG A 90 -1.03 -6.92 0.59
C ARG A 90 0.20 -6.00 0.55
N ALA A 91 0.80 -5.76 1.71
CA ALA A 91 2.02 -4.97 1.85
C ALA A 91 3.21 -5.86 2.23
N THR A 92 4.40 -5.52 1.75
CA THR A 92 5.66 -6.19 2.08
C THR A 92 6.78 -5.16 2.26
N VAL A 93 7.93 -5.59 2.76
CA VAL A 93 9.15 -4.78 2.75
C VAL A 93 10.13 -5.33 1.71
N GLU A 94 10.62 -4.47 0.84
CA GLU A 94 11.75 -4.78 -0.04
C GLU A 94 13.06 -4.43 0.66
N ARG A 95 13.93 -5.43 0.81
CA ARG A 95 15.25 -5.27 1.42
C ARG A 95 16.22 -4.68 0.40
N ALA A 96 16.99 -3.69 0.83
CA ALA A 96 18.02 -3.07 0.01
C ALA A 96 19.18 -4.02 -0.34
N TYR A 97 19.41 -5.03 0.51
CA TYR A 97 20.46 -6.02 0.34
C TYR A 97 20.00 -7.39 0.87
N ILE A 98 20.52 -8.42 0.23
CA ILE A 98 20.39 -9.82 0.62
C ILE A 98 21.81 -10.35 0.81
N GLY A 99 22.12 -10.87 1.99
CA GLY A 99 23.45 -11.37 2.33
C GLY A 99 23.54 -11.73 3.82
N ASP A 100 24.67 -12.33 4.19
CA ASP A 100 24.94 -12.85 5.53
C ASP A 100 26.22 -12.22 6.12
N GLY A 101 26.29 -12.14 7.46
CA GLY A 101 27.41 -11.58 8.21
C GLY A 101 27.16 -10.18 8.76
N GLU A 102 28.09 -9.68 9.57
CA GLU A 102 27.96 -8.42 10.33
C GLU A 102 27.60 -7.21 9.45
N ALA A 103 28.18 -7.14 8.24
CA ALA A 103 27.90 -6.06 7.28
C ALA A 103 26.45 -6.05 6.75
N PHE A 104 25.71 -7.16 6.90
CA PHE A 104 24.33 -7.32 6.47
C PHE A 104 23.35 -7.38 7.67
N GLU A 105 23.81 -7.12 8.90
CA GLU A 105 22.92 -7.02 10.05
C GLU A 105 22.07 -5.75 9.98
N CYS A 106 20.76 -5.88 10.20
CA CYS A 106 19.86 -4.74 10.18
C CYS A 106 19.88 -4.02 11.53
N VAL A 107 20.11 -2.70 11.53
CA VAL A 107 20.04 -1.87 12.76
C VAL A 107 18.61 -1.41 13.09
N ASN A 108 17.61 -1.84 12.32
CA ASN A 108 16.20 -1.50 12.52
C ASN A 108 15.26 -2.67 12.17
N PRO A 109 15.37 -3.82 12.87
CA PRO A 109 14.57 -5.01 12.56
C PRO A 109 13.06 -4.74 12.67
N GLY A 110 12.64 -3.88 13.60
CA GLY A 110 11.24 -3.48 13.77
C GLY A 110 10.61 -2.79 12.55
N PHE A 111 11.37 -2.42 11.51
CA PHE A 111 10.77 -2.04 10.24
C PHE A 111 10.16 -3.23 9.49
N PHE A 112 10.71 -4.43 9.64
CA PHE A 112 10.23 -5.65 9.01
C PHE A 112 9.11 -6.32 9.81
N ASP A 113 9.17 -6.21 11.14
CA ASP A 113 8.30 -6.95 12.06
C ASP A 113 6.88 -6.37 12.20
N VAL A 114 6.61 -5.18 11.63
CA VAL A 114 5.26 -4.59 11.68
C VAL A 114 4.41 -5.20 10.59
N GLU A 115 3.38 -5.94 11.01
CA GLU A 115 2.44 -6.61 10.13
C GLU A 115 1.52 -5.61 9.41
N ALA A 116 1.09 -5.98 8.20
CA ALA A 116 0.20 -5.15 7.39
C ALA A 116 -1.12 -4.79 8.11
N ASP A 117 -1.61 -5.67 8.99
CA ASP A 117 -2.82 -5.45 9.78
C ASP A 117 -2.60 -4.37 10.85
N GLU A 118 -1.46 -4.36 11.54
CA GLU A 118 -1.10 -3.28 12.48
C GLU A 118 -0.88 -1.95 11.74
N LEU A 119 -0.30 -2.04 10.53
CA LEU A 119 -0.17 -0.91 9.63
C LEU A 119 -1.52 -0.39 9.13
N GLY A 120 -2.55 -1.23 9.01
CA GLY A 120 -3.86 -0.86 8.47
C GLY A 120 -4.99 -0.69 9.50
N ALA A 121 -4.77 -1.09 10.74
CA ALA A 121 -5.74 -0.98 11.81
C ALA A 121 -6.06 0.50 12.11
N ARG A 122 -7.30 0.93 11.87
CA ARG A 122 -7.82 2.16 12.49
C ARG A 122 -7.61 2.02 14.00
N PRO A 123 -7.09 3.03 14.72
CA PRO A 123 -7.08 2.97 16.17
C PRO A 123 -8.52 2.71 16.64
N ALA A 124 -8.72 1.61 17.35
CA ALA A 124 -10.01 1.22 17.90
C ALA A 124 -10.37 2.17 19.06
N ALA A 125 -10.93 3.34 18.74
CA ALA A 125 -11.80 4.13 19.62
C ALA A 125 -12.15 5.48 18.97
N ALA A 126 -13.38 5.60 18.45
CA ALA A 126 -14.34 6.69 18.72
C ALA A 126 -15.39 6.79 17.59
N ALA A 127 -16.65 6.55 17.99
CA ALA A 127 -17.90 6.99 17.38
C ALA A 127 -18.28 6.44 15.99
N GLU A 128 -18.73 5.19 15.96
CA GLU A 128 -19.91 4.85 15.15
C GLU A 128 -21.16 5.24 15.96
N SER A 129 -21.49 6.54 16.00
CA SER A 129 -22.83 7.05 16.32
C SER A 129 -22.85 8.58 16.19
N GLU A 130 -22.90 9.13 14.97
CA GLU A 130 -23.58 10.41 14.74
C GLU A 130 -23.74 10.64 13.23
N PHE A 131 -24.97 10.96 12.81
CA PHE A 131 -25.43 11.25 11.46
C PHE A 131 -25.72 10.06 10.51
N ASP A 132 -26.75 9.27 10.84
CA ASP A 132 -27.63 8.70 9.82
C ASP A 132 -28.72 9.72 9.47
N LEU A 133 -28.77 10.17 8.21
CA LEU A 133 -29.76 11.12 7.68
C LEU A 133 -31.15 10.48 7.46
N ARG A 134 -31.35 9.21 7.81
CA ARG A 134 -32.63 8.49 7.64
C ARG A 134 -33.62 8.65 8.78
N ASP A 135 -33.23 9.25 9.91
CA ASP A 135 -34.12 9.49 11.07
C ASP A 135 -34.92 10.82 11.00
N SER A 136 -34.87 11.56 9.88
CA SER A 136 -35.51 12.89 9.75
C SER A 136 -36.77 12.93 8.88
N LEU A 137 -37.55 11.84 8.78
CA LEU A 137 -38.85 11.84 8.09
C LEU A 137 -39.99 11.38 9.01
#